data_AF-A0A6B3N0R5-F1
#
_entry.id   AF-A0A6B3N0R5-F1
#
_cell.length_a   1.000
_cell.length_b   1.000
_cell.length_c   1.000
_cell.angle_alpha   90.00
_cell.angle_beta   90.00
_cell.angle_gamma   90.00
#
_symmetry.space_group_name_H-M   'P 1'
#
loop_
_entity.id
_entity.type
_entity.pdbx_description
1 polymer ?
#
loop_
_entity_poly.entity_id
_entity_poly.type
_entity_poly.pdbx_seq_one_letter_code
_entity_poly.pdbx_strand_id
1 'polypeptide(L)'
;MPSKLDPNLLKDLVSIISPFMEKEDDRRTLLTLALVNTPILQQITYTGSPEAFTVRMVKQLADHGEVRSGELALLALLKEVAAHAGLEKEPLFEELSSRLTKLSSPSVETVIECPYQGLQAFEEDKKDFFFGRQKVIETLQDKLEQAQFVPLIGASGSGKSSVIRAGLIPCLKHKGWQILKLPILPGVELLAELKRVLSQLFDRTEVGEIYSLIDTEGLQPVIARHVPTFE
;
A
#
# COMPACT_ATOMS: atom_id res chain seq x y z
N MET A 1 16.90 -30.18 -4.65
CA MET A 1 16.88 -28.94 -5.47
C MET A 1 18.21 -28.23 -5.21
N PRO A 2 18.99 -27.86 -6.24
CA PRO A 2 20.20 -27.09 -6.02
C PRO A 2 19.82 -25.71 -5.46
N SER A 3 20.53 -25.26 -4.43
CA SER A 3 20.28 -23.97 -3.78
C SER A 3 20.36 -22.84 -4.80
N LYS A 4 19.42 -21.89 -4.77
CA LYS A 4 19.42 -20.70 -5.66
C LYS A 4 20.66 -19.79 -5.48
N LEU A 5 21.45 -20.03 -4.43
CA LEU A 5 22.66 -19.28 -4.08
C LEU A 5 23.93 -19.90 -4.68
N ASP A 6 24.76 -19.08 -5.31
CA ASP A 6 26.12 -19.44 -5.68
C ASP A 6 26.98 -19.73 -4.42
N PRO A 7 27.92 -20.69 -4.47
CA PRO A 7 28.77 -21.04 -3.32
C PRO A 7 29.60 -19.87 -2.76
N ASN A 8 30.02 -18.94 -3.63
CA ASN A 8 30.75 -17.73 -3.21
C ASN A 8 29.83 -16.77 -2.43
N LEU A 9 28.60 -16.56 -2.92
CA LEU A 9 27.63 -15.70 -2.24
C LEU A 9 27.25 -16.26 -0.87
N LEU A 10 27.07 -17.57 -0.77
CA LEU A 10 26.82 -18.23 0.51
C LEU A 10 27.97 -18.01 1.51
N LYS A 11 29.21 -18.10 1.05
CA LYS A 11 30.40 -17.88 1.89
C LYS A 11 30.45 -16.45 2.43
N ASP A 12 30.20 -15.47 1.57
CA ASP A 12 30.23 -14.05 1.93
C ASP A 12 29.12 -13.71 2.95
N LEU A 13 27.91 -14.22 2.72
CA LEU A 13 26.78 -14.05 3.65
C LEU A 13 27.05 -14.69 5.02
N VAL A 14 27.57 -15.92 5.03
CA VAL A 14 27.92 -16.60 6.28
C VAL A 14 29.02 -15.82 7.01
N SER A 15 29.99 -15.24 6.31
CA SER A 15 31.06 -14.44 6.93
C SER A 15 30.54 -13.21 7.68
N ILE A 16 29.57 -12.49 7.12
CA ILE A 16 28.99 -11.29 7.75
C ILE A 16 28.03 -11.66 8.89
N ILE A 17 27.27 -12.73 8.71
CA ILE A 17 26.18 -13.08 9.63
C ILE A 17 26.70 -13.87 10.84
N SER A 18 27.75 -14.70 10.68
CA SER A 18 28.25 -15.58 11.75
C SER A 18 28.57 -14.89 13.08
N PRO A 19 29.19 -13.69 13.13
CA PRO A 19 29.45 -12.98 14.39
C PRO A 19 28.19 -12.71 15.23
N PHE A 20 27.02 -12.64 14.60
CA PHE A 20 25.74 -12.36 15.27
C PHE A 20 24.98 -13.64 15.65
N MET A 21 25.54 -14.82 15.32
CA MET A 21 24.88 -16.11 15.50
C MET A 21 25.53 -16.98 16.59
N GLU A 22 26.51 -16.44 17.33
CA GLU A 22 27.28 -17.18 18.34
C GLU A 22 26.45 -17.60 19.55
N LYS A 23 25.62 -16.69 20.08
CA LYS A 23 24.76 -16.97 21.23
C LYS A 23 23.34 -17.26 20.79
N GLU A 24 22.72 -18.21 21.48
CA GLU A 24 21.37 -18.64 21.12
C GLU A 24 20.30 -17.56 21.31
N ASP A 25 20.42 -16.77 22.38
CA ASP A 25 19.49 -15.68 22.67
C ASP A 25 19.64 -14.53 21.65
N ASP A 26 20.88 -14.22 21.25
CA ASP A 26 21.19 -13.17 20.28
C ASP A 26 20.67 -13.53 18.88
N ARG A 27 20.92 -14.76 18.41
CA ARG A 27 20.39 -15.21 17.10
C ARG A 27 18.87 -15.23 17.06
N ARG A 28 18.20 -15.63 18.15
CA ARG A 28 16.73 -15.64 18.24
C ARG A 28 16.17 -14.23 18.19
N THR A 29 16.78 -13.31 18.93
CA THR A 29 16.36 -11.90 18.95
C THR A 29 16.52 -11.28 17.57
N LEU A 30 17.70 -11.42 16.97
CA LEU A 30 18.00 -10.88 15.66
C LEU A 30 17.08 -11.45 14.56
N LEU A 31 16.84 -12.76 14.55
CA LEU A 31 15.95 -13.38 13.58
C LEU A 31 14.50 -12.95 13.78
N THR A 32 14.05 -12.81 15.03
CA THR A 32 12.69 -12.34 15.33
C THR A 32 12.47 -10.92 14.83
N LEU A 33 13.47 -10.04 14.97
CA LEU A 33 13.43 -8.66 14.45
C LEU A 33 13.51 -8.60 12.93
N ALA A 34 14.41 -9.37 12.33
CA ALA A 34 14.60 -9.39 10.88
C ALA A 34 13.42 -9.99 10.11
N LEU A 35 12.71 -10.96 10.71
CA LEU A 35 11.74 -11.80 10.02
C LEU A 35 10.33 -11.66 10.62
N VAL A 36 10.00 -10.49 11.18
CA VAL A 36 8.70 -10.19 11.79
C VAL A 36 7.55 -10.60 10.87
N ASN A 37 6.55 -11.29 11.42
CA ASN A 37 5.37 -11.79 10.70
C ASN A 37 5.63 -12.78 9.55
N THR A 38 6.83 -13.38 9.47
CA THR A 38 7.10 -14.43 8.48
C THR A 38 6.88 -15.83 9.07
N PRO A 39 6.22 -16.75 8.33
CA PRO A 39 5.99 -18.13 8.80
C PRO A 39 7.28 -18.95 8.83
N ILE A 40 8.37 -18.48 8.19
CA ILE A 40 9.65 -19.20 8.18
C ILE A 40 10.33 -19.24 9.55
N LEU A 41 10.05 -18.27 10.43
CA LEU A 41 10.54 -18.27 11.83
C LEU A 41 10.15 -19.54 12.59
N GLN A 42 8.96 -20.10 12.32
CA GLN A 42 8.48 -21.33 12.95
C GLN A 42 9.17 -22.59 12.42
N GLN A 43 9.87 -22.48 11.30
CA GLN A 43 10.55 -23.59 10.64
C GLN A 43 12.07 -23.58 10.91
N ILE A 44 12.60 -22.52 11.52
CA ILE A 44 14.03 -22.43 11.86
C ILE A 44 14.31 -23.29 13.08
N THR A 45 15.23 -24.24 12.93
CA THR A 45 15.75 -25.03 14.05
C THR A 45 16.96 -24.33 14.65
N TYR A 46 16.81 -23.80 15.87
CA TYR A 46 17.85 -23.04 16.59
C TYR A 46 18.95 -23.89 17.23
N THR A 47 18.84 -25.22 17.22
CA THR A 47 19.80 -26.10 17.89
C THR A 47 21.05 -26.38 17.02
N GLY A 48 22.19 -26.59 17.68
CA GLY A 48 23.46 -26.98 17.05
C GLY A 48 24.57 -25.95 17.21
N SER A 49 25.75 -26.24 16.63
CA SER A 49 26.87 -25.30 16.63
C SER A 49 26.52 -24.02 15.85
N PRO A 50 27.06 -22.85 16.24
CA PRO A 50 26.78 -21.58 15.57
C PRO A 50 27.03 -21.63 14.06
N GLU A 51 28.15 -22.21 13.63
CA GLU A 51 28.53 -22.32 12.22
C GLU A 51 27.56 -23.20 11.41
N ALA A 52 27.19 -24.37 11.95
CA ALA A 52 26.26 -25.27 11.30
C ALA A 52 24.84 -24.68 11.25
N PHE A 53 24.47 -23.91 12.27
CA PHE A 53 23.23 -23.15 12.32
C PHE A 53 23.20 -22.08 11.22
N THR A 54 24.20 -21.20 11.15
CA THR A 54 24.26 -20.08 10.20
C THR A 54 24.18 -20.59 8.76
N VAL A 55 24.98 -21.59 8.40
CA VAL A 55 24.97 -22.16 7.03
C VAL A 55 23.60 -22.76 6.69
N ARG A 56 23.00 -23.52 7.62
CA ARG A 56 21.68 -24.13 7.40
C ARG A 56 20.59 -23.08 7.27
N MET A 57 20.59 -22.08 8.15
CA MET A 57 19.63 -20.98 8.16
C MET A 57 19.73 -20.14 6.88
N VAL A 58 20.93 -19.74 6.46
CA VAL A 58 21.12 -18.96 5.21
C VAL A 58 20.60 -19.73 4.00
N LYS A 59 20.86 -21.04 3.91
CA LYS A 59 20.30 -21.90 2.84
C LYS A 59 18.77 -22.00 2.93
N GLN A 60 18.23 -22.22 4.12
CA GLN A 60 16.79 -22.35 4.33
C GLN A 60 16.04 -21.06 3.95
N LEU A 61 16.58 -19.89 4.32
CA LEU A 61 16.02 -18.59 3.92
C LEU A 61 16.09 -18.38 2.41
N ALA A 62 17.07 -18.97 1.73
CA ALA A 62 17.29 -18.77 0.30
C ALA A 62 16.41 -19.67 -0.56
N ASP A 63 16.16 -20.88 -0.07
CA ASP A 63 15.33 -21.87 -0.76
C ASP A 63 13.83 -21.67 -0.48
N HIS A 64 13.45 -21.11 0.67
CA HIS A 64 12.05 -20.93 1.11
C HIS A 64 11.62 -19.47 1.29
N GLY A 65 12.46 -18.49 0.91
CA GLY A 65 12.27 -17.05 1.17
C GLY A 65 11.21 -16.32 0.33
N GLU A 66 10.19 -17.01 -0.20
CA GLU A 66 9.05 -16.37 -0.85
C GLU A 66 7.97 -16.10 0.19
N VAL A 67 8.15 -15.06 1.01
CA VAL A 67 7.11 -14.61 1.94
C VAL A 67 6.80 -13.15 1.71
N ARG A 68 5.55 -12.94 1.27
CA ARG A 68 4.70 -11.74 1.27
C ARG A 68 5.38 -10.43 1.74
N SER A 69 5.48 -9.52 0.77
CA SER A 69 6.09 -8.18 0.78
C SER A 69 7.60 -8.14 0.58
N GLY A 70 8.01 -8.35 -0.68
CA GLY A 70 8.99 -7.51 -1.38
C GLY A 70 10.46 -7.49 -0.94
N GLU A 71 10.83 -8.06 0.21
CA GLU A 71 12.22 -8.11 0.66
C GLU A 71 12.57 -9.55 1.01
N LEU A 72 13.50 -10.14 0.25
CA LEU A 72 14.00 -11.49 0.50
C LEU A 72 14.29 -11.66 2.00
N ALA A 73 13.86 -12.76 2.61
CA ALA A 73 14.12 -13.00 4.03
C ALA A 73 15.62 -12.90 4.40
N LEU A 74 16.52 -13.23 3.46
CA LEU A 74 17.95 -12.95 3.59
C LEU A 74 18.30 -11.46 3.54
N LEU A 75 17.66 -10.68 2.67
CA LEU A 75 17.89 -9.25 2.57
C LEU A 75 17.42 -8.54 3.84
N ALA A 76 16.26 -8.93 4.40
CA ALA A 76 15.77 -8.40 5.67
C ALA A 76 16.74 -8.74 6.82
N LEU A 77 17.22 -9.99 6.89
CA LEU A 77 18.26 -10.37 7.85
C LEU A 77 19.56 -9.60 7.66
N LEU A 78 20.01 -9.43 6.41
CA LEU A 78 21.25 -8.71 6.11
C LEU A 78 21.14 -7.23 6.52
N LYS A 79 20.00 -6.58 6.24
CA LYS A 79 19.72 -5.19 6.68
C LYS A 79 19.73 -5.07 8.20
N GLU A 80 19.10 -5.99 8.90
CA GLU A 80 19.05 -5.97 10.37
C GLU A 80 20.45 -6.18 10.97
N VAL A 81 21.24 -7.08 10.39
CA VAL A 81 22.66 -7.27 10.76
C VAL A 81 23.46 -6.00 10.49
N ALA A 82 23.28 -5.36 9.34
CA ALA A 82 23.99 -4.12 9.01
C ALA A 82 23.63 -2.96 9.95
N ALA A 83 22.36 -2.84 10.34
CA ALA A 83 21.91 -1.85 11.31
C ALA A 83 22.53 -2.09 12.70
N HIS A 84 22.61 -3.35 13.15
CA HIS A 84 23.24 -3.72 14.43
C HIS A 84 24.76 -3.55 14.41
N ALA A 85 25.39 -3.81 13.26
CA ALA A 85 26.83 -3.78 13.09
C ALA A 85 27.39 -2.41 12.69
N GLY A 86 26.52 -1.46 12.30
CA GLY A 86 26.91 -0.18 11.71
C GLY A 86 27.53 -0.30 10.31
N LEU A 87 27.25 -1.40 9.60
CA LEU A 87 27.85 -1.75 8.30
C LEU A 87 27.05 -1.22 7.11
N GLU A 88 26.06 -0.36 7.32
CA GLU A 88 25.19 0.20 6.27
C GLU A 88 25.96 0.92 5.14
N LYS A 89 27.22 1.32 5.40
CA LYS A 89 28.10 1.99 4.42
C LYS A 89 29.24 1.10 3.92
N GLU A 90 29.28 -0.16 4.31
CA GLU A 90 30.35 -1.07 3.90
C GLU A 90 30.12 -1.53 2.44
N PRO A 91 31.14 -1.46 1.57
CA PRO A 91 31.01 -1.82 0.16
C PRO A 91 30.58 -3.28 -0.05
N LEU A 92 30.96 -4.16 0.88
CA LEU A 92 30.58 -5.57 0.86
C LEU A 92 29.08 -5.76 1.12
N PHE A 93 28.48 -4.98 2.02
CA PHE A 93 27.03 -5.02 2.29
C PHE A 93 26.21 -4.57 1.07
N GLU A 94 26.63 -3.47 0.43
CA GLU A 94 26.02 -2.96 -0.80
C GLU A 94 26.11 -3.98 -1.95
N GLU A 95 27.28 -4.60 -2.13
CA GLU A 95 27.48 -5.63 -3.14
C GLU A 95 26.57 -6.86 -2.90
N LEU A 96 26.49 -7.35 -1.67
CA LEU A 96 25.66 -8.50 -1.32
C LEU A 96 24.17 -8.20 -1.45
N SER A 97 23.73 -7.01 -1.01
CA SER A 97 22.35 -6.55 -1.17
C SER A 97 21.96 -6.45 -2.65
N SER A 98 22.84 -5.89 -3.49
CA SER A 98 22.63 -5.81 -4.94
C SER A 98 22.53 -7.19 -5.59
N ARG A 99 23.39 -8.13 -5.19
CA ARG A 99 23.39 -9.51 -5.71
C ARG A 99 22.13 -10.28 -5.30
N LEU A 100 21.69 -10.15 -4.05
CA LEU A 100 20.46 -10.77 -3.56
C LEU A 100 19.24 -10.25 -4.32
N THR A 101 19.13 -8.92 -4.51
CA THR A 101 18.02 -8.31 -5.27
C THR A 101 17.99 -8.77 -6.73
N LYS A 102 19.14 -9.06 -7.35
CA LYS A 102 19.21 -9.60 -8.73
C LYS A 102 18.82 -11.07 -8.84
N LEU A 103 18.98 -11.86 -7.76
CA LEU A 103 18.58 -13.26 -7.72
C LEU A 103 17.06 -13.43 -7.58
N SER A 104 16.38 -12.42 -7.02
CA SER A 104 14.93 -12.22 -7.22
C SER A 104 14.68 -11.81 -8.66
N SER A 105 14.48 -12.78 -9.55
CA SER A 105 13.99 -12.49 -10.91
C SER A 105 12.72 -11.63 -10.84
N PRO A 106 12.39 -10.80 -11.86
CA PRO A 106 11.18 -10.00 -11.88
C PRO A 106 9.96 -10.88 -12.15
N SER A 107 9.62 -11.76 -11.22
CA SER A 107 8.31 -12.38 -11.15
C SER A 107 7.38 -11.34 -10.54
N VAL A 108 6.55 -10.75 -11.40
CA VAL A 108 5.43 -9.86 -11.10
C VAL A 108 4.96 -10.01 -9.66
N GLU A 109 5.16 -8.96 -8.85
CA GLU A 109 4.61 -8.84 -7.51
C GLU A 109 3.08 -8.97 -7.60
N THR A 110 2.53 -10.17 -7.44
CA THR A 110 1.16 -10.28 -6.95
C THR A 110 1.22 -9.95 -5.47
N VAL A 111 1.18 -8.66 -5.16
CA VAL A 111 0.84 -8.17 -3.83
C VAL A 111 -0.52 -8.78 -3.49
N ILE A 112 -0.52 -9.83 -2.67
CA ILE A 112 -1.78 -10.31 -2.06
C ILE A 112 -2.14 -9.25 -1.03
N GLU A 113 -2.88 -8.24 -1.46
CA GLU A 113 -3.37 -7.18 -0.58
C GLU A 113 -4.21 -7.79 0.52
N CYS A 114 -3.95 -7.39 1.76
CA CYS A 114 -4.77 -7.82 2.88
C CYS A 114 -6.21 -7.33 2.64
N PRO A 115 -7.20 -8.23 2.56
CA PRO A 115 -8.57 -7.85 2.24
C PRO A 115 -9.26 -7.08 3.37
N TYR A 116 -8.67 -7.06 4.57
CA TYR A 116 -9.23 -6.44 5.76
C TYR A 116 -8.57 -5.08 6.04
N GLN A 117 -9.30 -4.00 5.79
CA GLN A 117 -8.82 -2.60 5.94
C GLN A 117 -8.99 -2.04 7.38
N GLY A 118 -9.45 -2.83 8.34
CA GLY A 118 -9.69 -2.37 9.71
C GLY A 118 -10.69 -1.20 9.77
N LEU A 119 -10.31 -0.09 10.39
CA LEU A 119 -11.11 1.15 10.46
C LEU A 119 -10.93 2.07 9.24
N GLN A 120 -9.99 1.75 8.34
CA GLN A 120 -9.82 2.53 7.13
C GLN A 120 -10.99 2.29 6.18
N ALA A 121 -11.38 3.34 5.45
CA ALA A 121 -12.38 3.20 4.41
C ALA A 121 -11.78 2.36 3.26
N PHE A 122 -12.60 1.50 2.65
CA PHE A 122 -12.23 0.92 1.37
C PHE A 122 -12.28 2.04 0.33
N GLU A 123 -11.14 2.27 -0.31
CA GLU A 123 -10.97 3.19 -1.42
C GLU A 123 -11.33 2.50 -2.75
N GLU A 124 -11.40 3.27 -3.83
CA GLU A 124 -11.79 2.77 -5.17
C GLU A 124 -10.91 1.61 -5.67
N ASP A 125 -9.62 1.65 -5.37
CA ASP A 125 -8.63 0.62 -5.69
C ASP A 125 -8.85 -0.70 -4.91
N LYS A 126 -9.70 -0.70 -3.88
CA LYS A 126 -10.06 -1.88 -3.08
C LYS A 126 -11.49 -2.36 -3.31
N LYS A 127 -12.14 -1.93 -4.40
CA LYS A 127 -13.50 -2.32 -4.78
C LYS A 127 -13.70 -3.84 -4.78
N ASP A 128 -12.71 -4.60 -5.24
CA ASP A 128 -12.80 -6.07 -5.34
C ASP A 128 -12.91 -6.76 -3.98
N PHE A 129 -12.52 -6.08 -2.90
CA PHE A 129 -12.66 -6.53 -1.51
C PHE A 129 -13.91 -5.97 -0.81
N PHE A 130 -14.73 -5.18 -1.50
CA PHE A 130 -15.93 -4.55 -0.94
C PHE A 130 -17.21 -5.31 -1.33
N PHE A 131 -17.74 -6.11 -0.41
CA PHE A 131 -18.92 -6.97 -0.65
C PHE A 131 -20.07 -6.73 0.33
N GLY A 132 -21.28 -7.18 -0.02
CA GLY A 132 -22.46 -7.21 0.86
C GLY A 132 -23.22 -5.89 1.01
N ARG A 133 -22.78 -4.81 0.33
CA ARG A 133 -23.43 -3.48 0.36
C ARG A 133 -24.06 -3.04 -0.96
N GLN A 134 -24.18 -3.97 -1.91
CA GLN A 134 -24.70 -3.70 -3.26
C GLN A 134 -26.08 -3.04 -3.27
N LYS A 135 -27.03 -3.56 -2.48
CA LYS A 135 -28.39 -2.99 -2.37
C LYS A 135 -28.40 -1.54 -1.88
N VAL A 136 -27.45 -1.17 -1.01
CA VAL A 136 -27.31 0.23 -0.53
C VAL A 136 -26.80 1.12 -1.66
N ILE A 137 -25.82 0.64 -2.44
CA ILE A 137 -25.28 1.37 -3.61
C ILE A 137 -26.38 1.59 -4.66
N GLU A 138 -27.17 0.56 -4.98
CA GLU A 138 -28.31 0.65 -5.91
C GLU A 138 -29.31 1.70 -5.44
N THR A 139 -29.72 1.64 -4.16
CA THR A 139 -30.64 2.63 -3.58
C THR A 139 -30.08 4.06 -3.67
N LEU A 140 -28.77 4.25 -3.46
CA LEU A 140 -28.12 5.56 -3.57
C LEU A 140 -28.10 6.05 -5.03
N GLN A 141 -27.86 5.17 -6.00
CA GLN A 141 -27.93 5.52 -7.42
C GLN A 141 -29.33 5.98 -7.82
N ASP A 142 -30.37 5.21 -7.47
CA ASP A 142 -31.75 5.56 -7.80
C ASP A 142 -32.15 6.92 -7.20
N LYS A 143 -31.69 7.21 -5.98
CA LYS A 143 -31.94 8.50 -5.33
C LYS A 143 -31.18 9.65 -5.98
N LEU A 144 -29.96 9.43 -6.45
CA LEU A 144 -29.17 10.46 -7.15
C LEU A 144 -29.77 10.81 -8.52
N GLU A 145 -30.49 9.89 -9.15
CA GLU A 145 -31.24 10.18 -10.38
C GLU A 145 -32.47 11.07 -10.13
N GLN A 146 -32.99 11.08 -8.89
CA GLN A 146 -34.20 11.83 -8.51
C GLN A 146 -33.90 13.12 -7.76
N ALA A 147 -32.71 13.25 -7.16
CA ALA A 147 -32.36 14.36 -6.29
C ALA A 147 -30.89 14.78 -6.43
N GLN A 148 -30.66 16.09 -6.35
CA GLN A 148 -29.31 16.69 -6.36
C GLN A 148 -28.57 16.54 -5.02
N PHE A 149 -29.25 16.06 -3.97
CA PHE A 149 -28.67 15.87 -2.64
C PHE A 149 -29.26 14.62 -1.98
N VAL A 150 -28.39 13.71 -1.55
CA VAL A 150 -28.77 12.46 -0.89
C VAL A 150 -27.96 12.28 0.40
N PRO A 151 -28.60 12.36 1.59
CA PRO A 151 -27.90 12.14 2.85
C PRO A 151 -27.66 10.64 3.12
N LEU A 152 -26.44 10.28 3.50
CA LEU A 152 -26.09 8.94 3.99
C LEU A 152 -25.80 9.00 5.49
N ILE A 153 -26.71 8.42 6.30
CA ILE A 153 -26.67 8.50 7.77
C ILE A 153 -26.45 7.11 8.36
N GLY A 154 -25.62 7.03 9.40
CA GLY A 154 -25.33 5.77 10.11
C GLY A 154 -24.26 5.95 11.19
N ALA A 155 -24.16 4.97 12.10
CA ALA A 155 -23.21 4.98 13.21
C ALA A 155 -21.75 5.18 12.75
N SER A 156 -20.89 5.71 13.62
CA SER A 156 -19.45 5.77 13.33
C SER A 156 -18.90 4.36 13.09
N GLY A 157 -17.98 4.20 12.14
CA GLY A 157 -17.44 2.89 11.76
C GLY A 157 -18.40 1.97 10.98
N SER A 158 -19.64 2.39 10.67
CA SER A 158 -20.58 1.55 9.90
C SER A 158 -20.22 1.37 8.41
N GLY A 159 -19.07 1.88 7.97
CA GLY A 159 -18.58 1.75 6.59
C GLY A 159 -19.17 2.74 5.59
N LYS A 160 -19.75 3.88 6.02
CA LYS A 160 -20.32 4.91 5.12
C LYS A 160 -19.31 5.38 4.07
N SER A 161 -18.11 5.73 4.50
CA SER A 161 -17.05 6.19 3.59
C SER A 161 -16.67 5.11 2.59
N SER A 162 -16.61 3.84 3.01
CA SER A 162 -16.35 2.70 2.12
C SER A 162 -17.48 2.49 1.09
N VAL A 163 -18.75 2.61 1.51
CA VAL A 163 -19.91 2.55 0.60
C VAL A 163 -19.80 3.63 -0.48
N ILE A 164 -19.37 4.84 -0.12
CA ILE A 164 -19.19 5.92 -1.08
C ILE A 164 -17.96 5.68 -1.98
N ARG A 165 -16.79 5.40 -1.40
CA ARG A 165 -15.50 5.38 -2.09
C ARG A 165 -15.24 4.11 -2.90
N ALA A 166 -15.42 2.93 -2.31
CA ALA A 166 -15.26 1.65 -3.01
C ALA A 166 -16.52 1.21 -3.77
N GLY A 167 -17.69 1.67 -3.34
CA GLY A 167 -18.97 1.24 -3.91
C GLY A 167 -19.55 2.20 -4.95
N LEU A 168 -20.01 3.36 -4.48
CA LEU A 168 -20.81 4.29 -5.27
C LEU A 168 -20.00 5.07 -6.32
N ILE A 169 -18.84 5.63 -5.95
CA ILE A 169 -18.00 6.44 -6.84
C ILE A 169 -17.62 5.67 -8.12
N PRO A 170 -17.17 4.40 -8.07
CA PRO A 170 -16.88 3.62 -9.26
C PRO A 170 -18.09 3.47 -10.18
N CYS A 171 -19.28 3.23 -9.62
CA CYS A 171 -20.52 3.13 -10.39
C CYS A 171 -20.89 4.46 -11.07
N LEU A 172 -20.74 5.58 -10.36
CA LEU A 172 -21.03 6.92 -10.90
C LEU A 172 -20.05 7.32 -12.01
N LYS A 173 -18.75 7.00 -11.87
CA LYS A 173 -17.76 7.20 -12.93
C LYS A 173 -18.11 6.44 -14.21
N HIS A 174 -18.55 5.19 -14.10
CA HIS A 174 -19.05 4.42 -15.26
C HIS A 174 -20.30 5.06 -15.91
N LYS A 175 -21.11 5.80 -15.16
CA LYS A 175 -22.24 6.59 -15.68
C LYS A 175 -21.84 7.99 -16.18
N GLY A 176 -20.54 8.32 -16.24
CA GLY A 176 -20.03 9.60 -16.74
C GLY A 176 -20.10 10.76 -15.74
N TRP A 177 -20.30 10.48 -14.45
CA TRP A 177 -20.26 11.53 -13.43
C TRP A 177 -18.83 11.99 -13.16
N GLN A 178 -18.67 13.31 -12.99
CA GLN A 178 -17.42 13.89 -12.51
C GLN A 178 -17.41 13.91 -10.97
N ILE A 179 -16.37 13.33 -10.38
CA ILE A 179 -16.23 13.19 -8.93
C ILE A 179 -15.15 14.14 -8.41
N LEU A 180 -15.50 15.00 -7.46
CA LEU A 180 -14.54 15.85 -6.77
C LEU A 180 -13.63 15.00 -5.90
N LYS A 181 -12.31 15.09 -6.12
CA LYS A 181 -11.30 14.27 -5.43
C LYS A 181 -11.21 14.56 -3.93
N LEU A 182 -11.61 15.76 -3.49
CA LEU A 182 -11.54 16.17 -2.10
C LEU A 182 -12.93 16.16 -1.46
N PRO A 183 -13.16 15.33 -0.41
CA PRO A 183 -14.41 15.38 0.33
C PRO A 183 -14.49 16.72 1.08
N ILE A 184 -15.65 17.35 1.02
CA ILE A 184 -15.92 18.54 1.83
C ILE A 184 -16.17 18.04 3.26
N LEU A 185 -15.17 18.19 4.12
CA LEU A 185 -15.29 17.83 5.51
C LEU A 185 -16.10 18.91 6.26
N PRO A 186 -16.99 18.52 7.19
CA PRO A 186 -17.67 19.50 8.04
C PRO A 186 -16.62 20.18 8.92
N GLY A 187 -16.18 21.37 8.49
CA GLY A 187 -15.33 22.29 9.23
C GLY A 187 -16.08 23.57 9.59
N VAL A 188 -15.36 24.53 10.16
CA VAL A 188 -15.94 25.79 10.67
C VAL A 188 -16.47 26.69 9.54
N GLU A 189 -15.99 26.51 8.30
CA GLU A 189 -16.40 27.30 7.13
C GLU A 189 -16.65 26.43 5.88
N LEU A 190 -17.84 25.83 5.79
CA LEU A 190 -18.26 24.97 4.66
C LEU A 190 -18.10 25.66 3.29
N LEU A 191 -18.49 26.94 3.21
CA LEU A 191 -18.43 27.71 1.96
C LEU A 191 -17.00 28.02 1.54
N ALA A 192 -16.10 28.25 2.50
CA ALA A 192 -14.68 28.47 2.22
C ALA A 192 -14.04 27.20 1.66
N GLU A 193 -14.38 26.05 2.23
CA GLU A 193 -13.87 24.75 1.77
C GLU A 193 -14.45 24.36 0.40
N LEU A 194 -15.73 24.62 0.16
CA LEU A 194 -16.34 24.47 -1.17
C LEU A 194 -15.64 25.37 -2.20
N LYS A 195 -15.42 26.64 -1.88
CA LYS A 195 -14.70 27.58 -2.76
C LYS A 195 -13.29 27.09 -3.05
N ARG A 196 -12.57 26.60 -2.03
CA ARG A 196 -11.22 26.05 -2.17
C ARG A 196 -11.21 24.87 -3.14
N VAL A 197 -12.09 23.89 -2.95
CA VAL A 197 -12.17 22.71 -3.82
C VAL A 197 -12.57 23.10 -5.25
N LEU A 198 -13.56 23.97 -5.42
CA LEU A 198 -14.00 24.41 -6.75
C LEU A 198 -12.92 25.25 -7.46
N SER A 199 -12.19 26.11 -6.75
CA SER A 199 -11.14 26.93 -7.35
C SER A 199 -10.02 26.10 -8.01
N GLN A 200 -9.79 24.86 -7.55
CA GLN A 200 -8.84 23.94 -8.17
C GLN A 200 -9.34 23.36 -9.52
N LEU A 201 -10.63 23.52 -9.84
CA LEU A 201 -11.24 23.04 -11.07
C LEU A 201 -11.30 24.12 -12.16
N PHE A 202 -11.10 25.38 -11.82
CA PHE A 202 -11.14 26.52 -12.74
C PHE A 202 -9.74 27.11 -12.85
N ASP A 203 -8.90 26.54 -13.70
CA ASP A 203 -7.55 27.06 -13.94
C ASP A 203 -7.64 28.42 -14.66
N ARG A 204 -7.15 29.48 -14.00
CA ARG A 204 -6.90 30.81 -14.59
C ARG A 204 -8.11 31.59 -15.11
N THR A 205 -9.31 31.38 -14.59
CA THR A 205 -10.48 32.22 -14.91
C THR A 205 -10.77 33.19 -13.76
N GLU A 206 -10.99 34.47 -14.05
CA GLU A 206 -11.41 35.40 -12.99
C GLU A 206 -12.81 35.01 -12.48
N VAL A 207 -12.98 35.05 -11.16
CA VAL A 207 -14.25 34.67 -10.51
C VAL A 207 -15.44 35.44 -11.07
N GLY A 208 -15.24 36.70 -11.48
CA GLY A 208 -16.26 37.54 -12.12
C GLY A 208 -16.72 37.02 -13.49
N GLU A 209 -15.81 36.48 -14.29
CA GLU A 209 -16.14 35.87 -15.58
C GLU A 209 -16.94 34.59 -15.40
N ILE A 210 -16.59 33.76 -14.41
CA ILE A 210 -17.34 32.53 -14.08
C ILE A 210 -18.79 32.86 -13.71
N TYR A 211 -19.03 33.87 -12.88
CA TYR A 211 -20.40 34.27 -12.53
C TYR A 211 -21.19 34.73 -13.76
N SER A 212 -20.58 35.56 -14.61
CA SER A 212 -21.23 36.02 -15.84
C SER A 212 -21.57 34.86 -16.78
N LEU A 213 -20.68 33.88 -16.89
CA LEU A 213 -20.89 32.68 -17.69
C LEU A 213 -21.98 31.77 -17.12
N ILE A 214 -22.07 31.62 -15.79
CA ILE A 214 -23.13 30.84 -15.15
C ILE A 214 -24.50 31.50 -15.37
N ASP A 215 -24.58 32.82 -15.28
CA ASP A 215 -25.83 33.56 -15.49
C ASP A 215 -26.30 33.51 -16.96
N THR A 216 -25.37 33.40 -17.91
CA THR A 216 -25.68 33.40 -19.35
C THR A 216 -25.86 32.00 -19.94
N GLU A 217 -25.02 31.04 -19.55
CA GLU A 217 -24.96 29.70 -20.13
C GLU A 217 -25.48 28.61 -19.18
N GLY A 218 -25.64 28.92 -17.88
CA GLY A 218 -25.94 27.95 -16.83
C GLY A 218 -24.71 27.24 -16.29
N LEU A 219 -24.87 26.55 -15.15
CA LEU A 219 -23.75 25.94 -14.43
C LEU A 219 -23.10 24.76 -15.18
N GLN A 220 -23.90 23.91 -15.83
CA GLN A 220 -23.38 22.69 -16.46
C GLN A 220 -22.41 22.96 -17.62
N PRO A 221 -22.72 23.86 -18.58
CA PRO A 221 -21.79 24.17 -19.67
C PRO A 221 -20.48 24.79 -19.19
N VAL A 222 -20.54 25.61 -18.15
CA VAL A 222 -19.36 26.26 -17.57
C VAL A 222 -18.43 25.26 -16.89
N ILE A 223 -18.99 24.30 -16.15
CA ILE A 223 -18.22 23.18 -15.57
C ILE A 223 -17.60 22.34 -16.69
N ALA A 224 -18.36 21.97 -17.73
CA ALA A 224 -17.85 21.15 -18.83
C ALA A 224 -16.69 21.82 -19.60
N ARG A 225 -16.64 23.15 -19.66
CA ARG A 225 -15.58 23.92 -20.33
C ARG A 225 -14.27 23.97 -19.54
N HIS A 226 -14.36 24.01 -18.21
CA HIS A 226 -13.20 24.31 -17.35
C HIS A 226 -12.69 23.10 -16.59
N VAL A 227 -13.53 22.08 -16.35
CA VAL A 227 -13.12 20.86 -15.69
C VAL A 227 -12.61 19.87 -16.74
N PRO A 228 -11.30 19.62 -16.83
CA PRO A 228 -10.79 18.60 -17.73
C PRO A 228 -11.45 17.25 -17.37
N THR A 229 -11.84 16.50 -18.39
CA THR A 229 -12.24 15.10 -18.21
C THR A 229 -11.01 14.38 -17.66
N PHE A 230 -11.00 14.10 -16.36
CA PHE A 230 -9.93 13.31 -15.76
C PHE A 230 -10.10 11.88 -16.29
N GLU A 231 -9.29 11.51 -17.29
CA GLU A 231 -9.07 10.11 -17.69
C GLU A 231 -8.59 9.27 -16.49
#